data_AF-A0A7C1GDK6-F1
#
_entry.id   AF-A0A7C1GDK6-F1
#
_cell.length_a   1.000
_cell.length_b   1.000
_cell.length_c   1.000
_cell.angle_alpha   90.00
_cell.angle_beta   90.00
_cell.angle_gamma   90.00
#
_symmetry.space_group_name_H-M   'P 1'
#
loop_
_entity.id
_entity.type
_entity.pdbx_description
1 polymer ?
#
loop_
_entity_poly.entity_id
_entity_poly.type
_entity_poly.pdbx_seq_one_letter_code
_entity_poly.pdbx_strand_id
1 'polypeptide(L)'
;MKNRRGGRRLRIPGRLGATITYSDALRQPTGCTICDISPNGVFIEADTVLDKDSYIAMKLNSENLLGKSIWVQGLVVRTEPHGMGIRFTYARDDELSGLLTS
;
A
#
# COMPACT_ATOMS: atom_id res chain seq x y z
N MET A 1 1.28 -6.03 25.30
CA MET A 1 1.01 -5.21 24.10
C MET A 1 -0.42 -5.50 23.61
N LYS A 2 -1.37 -4.56 23.75
CA LYS A 2 -2.71 -4.69 23.14
C LYS A 2 -2.62 -4.22 21.69
N ASN A 3 -3.02 -5.07 20.75
CA ASN A 3 -3.09 -4.74 19.33
C ASN A 3 -4.13 -3.62 19.15
N ARG A 4 -3.72 -2.41 18.74
CA ARG A 4 -4.58 -1.22 18.60
C ARG A 4 -5.24 -1.09 17.21
N ARG A 5 -5.20 -2.13 16.36
CA ARG A 5 -5.73 -2.09 14.99
C ARG A 5 -7.23 -2.35 14.94
N GLY A 6 -7.97 -1.47 14.24
CA GLY A 6 -9.42 -1.57 14.08
C GLY A 6 -9.91 -2.30 12.83
N GLY A 7 -9.04 -2.83 11.96
CA GLY A 7 -9.45 -3.44 10.69
C GLY A 7 -8.70 -4.74 10.34
N ARG A 8 -9.42 -5.72 9.77
CA ARG A 8 -8.85 -6.97 9.27
C ARG A 8 -7.99 -6.71 8.04
N ARG A 9 -6.79 -7.27 8.00
CA ARG A 9 -5.92 -7.28 6.83
C ARG A 9 -6.14 -8.56 6.05
N LEU A 10 -6.19 -8.42 4.73
CA LEU A 10 -6.19 -9.53 3.79
C LEU A 10 -4.79 -9.66 3.24
N ARG A 11 -4.24 -10.88 3.34
CA ARG A 11 -3.07 -11.24 2.55
C ARG A 11 -3.55 -11.41 1.12
N ILE A 12 -2.91 -10.72 0.19
CA ILE A 12 -3.21 -10.93 -1.22
C ILE A 12 -2.40 -12.17 -1.67
N PRO A 13 -3.06 -13.24 -2.14
CA PRO A 13 -2.36 -14.38 -2.72
C PRO A 13 -1.70 -13.93 -4.03
N GLY A 14 -0.37 -13.98 -4.07
CA GLY A 14 0.43 -13.49 -5.20
C GLY A 14 1.03 -12.11 -4.94
N ARG A 15 2.18 -11.86 -5.56
CA ARG A 15 2.96 -10.61 -5.42
C ARG A 15 2.30 -9.50 -6.22
N LEU A 16 1.19 -8.95 -5.71
CA LEU A 16 0.56 -7.80 -6.35
C LEU A 16 1.54 -6.63 -6.31
N GLY A 17 1.99 -6.18 -7.49
CA GLY A 17 2.92 -5.07 -7.59
C GLY A 17 2.28 -3.76 -7.18
N ALA A 18 3.09 -2.84 -6.68
CA ALA A 18 2.72 -1.45 -6.50
C ALA A 18 3.74 -0.54 -7.18
N THR A 19 3.31 0.65 -7.57
CA THR A 19 4.20 1.68 -8.12
C THR A 19 3.95 2.97 -7.37
N ILE A 20 4.94 3.45 -6.63
CA ILE A 20 4.88 4.79 -6.02
C ILE A 20 5.15 5.79 -7.14
N THR A 21 4.16 6.60 -7.50
CA THR A 21 4.24 7.57 -8.60
C THR A 21 4.64 8.96 -8.12
N TYR A 22 4.56 9.19 -6.82
CA TYR A 22 5.02 10.41 -6.15
C TYR A 22 5.39 10.10 -4.70
N SER A 23 6.45 10.73 -4.21
CA SER A 23 6.74 10.87 -2.79
C SER A 23 7.29 12.26 -2.50
N ASP A 24 6.98 12.82 -1.34
CA ASP A 24 7.62 14.05 -0.85
C ASP A 24 9.05 13.83 -0.31
N ALA A 25 9.44 12.57 -0.17
CA ALA A 25 10.82 12.18 0.12
C ALA A 25 11.73 12.34 -1.11
N LEU A 26 13.01 12.66 -0.86
CA LEU A 26 14.06 12.76 -1.88
C LEU A 26 14.50 11.41 -2.48
N ARG A 27 13.72 10.35 -2.26
CA ARG A 27 14.02 8.98 -2.71
C ARG A 27 12.82 8.42 -3.44
N GLN A 28 13.08 7.67 -4.51
CA GLN A 28 12.05 6.99 -5.27
C GLN A 28 12.10 5.49 -4.96
N PRO A 29 11.10 4.92 -4.25
CA PRO A 29 11.03 3.49 -4.02
C PRO A 29 10.85 2.71 -5.32
N THR A 30 11.49 1.55 -5.38
CA THR A 30 11.40 0.58 -6.48
C THR A 30 11.19 -0.82 -5.92
N GLY A 31 10.81 -1.77 -6.78
CA GLY A 31 10.57 -3.17 -6.38
C GLY A 31 9.33 -3.38 -5.49
N CYS A 32 8.39 -2.43 -5.48
CA CYS A 32 7.30 -2.44 -4.50
C CYS A 32 6.32 -3.62 -4.72
N THR A 33 6.15 -4.45 -3.68
CA THR A 33 5.23 -5.60 -3.67
C THR A 33 4.29 -5.50 -2.47
N ILE A 34 2.99 -5.71 -2.69
CA ILE A 34 1.97 -5.67 -1.63
C ILE A 34 1.97 -7.01 -0.88
N CYS A 35 2.21 -6.98 0.42
CA CYS A 35 2.17 -8.17 1.28
C CYS A 35 0.78 -8.35 1.91
N ASP A 36 0.20 -7.26 2.39
CA ASP A 36 -1.13 -7.23 2.98
C ASP A 36 -1.81 -5.88 2.75
N ILE A 37 -3.14 -5.89 2.69
CA ILE A 37 -3.96 -4.70 2.51
C ILE A 37 -5.19 -4.73 3.41
N SER A 38 -5.69 -3.56 3.78
CA SER A 38 -6.99 -3.37 4.44
C SER A 38 -7.64 -2.09 3.92
N PRO A 39 -8.89 -1.80 4.30
CA PRO A 39 -9.55 -0.55 3.92
C PRO A 39 -8.77 0.72 4.32
N ASN A 40 -7.93 0.63 5.36
CA ASN A 40 -7.25 1.78 5.95
C ASN A 40 -5.78 1.89 5.55
N GLY A 41 -5.24 0.92 4.80
CA GLY A 41 -3.83 0.95 4.44
C GLY A 41 -3.29 -0.36 3.91
N VAL A 42 -1.99 -0.34 3.62
CA VAL A 42 -1.26 -1.44 2.99
C VAL A 42 0.09 -1.59 3.65
N PHE A 43 0.63 -2.80 3.63
CA PHE A 43 2.05 -3.02 3.85
C PHE A 43 2.68 -3.48 2.55
N ILE A 44 3.74 -2.78 2.15
CA ILE A 44 4.52 -3.10 0.96
C ILE A 44 5.95 -3.45 1.34
N GLU A 45 6.50 -4.45 0.67
CA GLU A 45 7.94 -4.66 0.57
C GLU A 45 8.50 -3.77 -0.54
N ALA A 46 9.72 -3.25 -0.39
CA ALA A 46 10.39 -2.42 -1.38
C ALA A 46 11.91 -2.49 -1.22
N ASP A 47 12.65 -2.25 -2.30
CA ASP A 47 14.12 -2.21 -2.29
C ASP A 47 14.64 -0.97 -1.55
N THR A 48 13.87 0.11 -1.59
CA THR A 48 14.14 1.34 -0.84
C THR A 48 12.89 1.75 -0.09
N VAL A 49 13.03 1.89 1.23
CA VAL A 49 11.94 2.34 2.10
C VAL A 49 11.99 3.84 2.31
N LEU A 50 10.81 4.43 2.47
CA LEU A 50 10.66 5.83 2.83
C LEU A 50 10.61 6.00 4.34
N ASP A 51 10.96 7.20 4.78
CA ASP A 51 10.88 7.57 6.19
C ASP A 51 9.43 7.67 6.64
N LYS A 52 9.24 7.54 7.95
CA LYS A 52 7.93 7.76 8.56
C LYS A 52 7.47 9.19 8.27
N ASP A 53 6.17 9.35 8.08
CA ASP A 53 5.46 10.58 7.79
C ASP A 53 5.66 11.11 6.35
N SER A 54 6.44 10.43 5.51
CA SER A 54 6.46 10.69 4.07
C SER A 54 5.08 10.47 3.45
N TYR A 55 4.64 11.43 2.65
CA TYR A 55 3.44 11.33 1.85
C TYR A 55 3.75 10.70 0.50
N ILE A 56 2.85 9.83 0.04
CA ILE A 56 2.97 9.12 -1.23
C ILE A 56 1.66 9.14 -2.04
N ALA A 57 1.81 9.10 -3.36
CA ALA A 57 0.78 8.61 -4.27
C ALA A 57 1.25 7.32 -4.93
N MET A 58 0.36 6.34 -5.05
CA MET A 58 0.70 5.00 -5.49
C MET A 58 -0.41 4.38 -6.33
N LYS A 59 0.03 3.63 -7.34
CA LYS A 59 -0.79 2.75 -8.14
C LYS A 59 -0.64 1.32 -7.63
N LEU A 60 -1.75 0.64 -7.32
CA LEU A 60 -1.79 -0.80 -7.11
C LEU A 60 -1.98 -1.46 -8.49
N ASN A 61 -1.08 -2.37 -8.88
CA ASN A 61 -1.07 -2.98 -10.22
C ASN A 61 -2.08 -4.14 -10.30
N SER A 62 -3.36 -3.83 -10.06
CA SER A 62 -4.49 -4.78 -9.97
C SER A 62 -5.14 -5.12 -11.31
N GLU A 63 -4.53 -4.77 -12.44
CA GLU A 63 -5.10 -4.97 -13.78
C GLU A 63 -5.48 -6.44 -14.03
N ASN A 64 -4.66 -7.38 -13.55
CA ASN A 64 -4.91 -8.81 -13.72
C ASN A 64 -6.07 -9.35 -12.86
N LEU A 65 -6.48 -8.62 -11.81
CA LEU A 65 -7.55 -9.03 -10.89
C LEU A 65 -8.86 -8.30 -11.19
N LEU A 66 -8.78 -7.01 -11.51
CA LEU A 66 -9.94 -6.10 -11.60
C LEU A 66 -10.09 -5.45 -12.98
N GLY A 67 -9.21 -5.76 -13.94
CA GLY A 67 -9.20 -5.12 -15.26
C GLY A 67 -8.73 -3.65 -15.26
N LYS A 68 -8.39 -3.12 -14.08
CA LYS A 68 -7.88 -1.75 -13.88
C LYS A 68 -6.94 -1.66 -12.69
N SER A 69 -6.14 -0.61 -12.68
CA SER A 69 -5.31 -0.24 -11.53
C SER A 69 -6.11 0.55 -10.51
N ILE A 70 -5.73 0.43 -9.24
CA ILE A 70 -6.30 1.24 -8.15
C ILE A 70 -5.31 2.33 -7.78
N TRP A 71 -5.80 3.56 -7.65
CA TRP A 71 -4.99 4.70 -7.21
C TRP A 71 -5.26 5.01 -5.75
N VAL A 72 -4.20 5.09 -4.96
CA VAL A 72 -4.25 5.41 -3.53
C VAL A 72 -3.24 6.51 -3.18
N GLN A 73 -3.52 7.23 -2.11
CA GLN A 73 -2.59 8.16 -1.48
C GLN A 73 -2.52 7.85 0.00
N GLY A 74 -1.39 8.13 0.62
CA GLY A 74 -1.23 7.85 2.03
C GLY A 74 0.04 8.38 2.65
N LEU A 75 0.16 8.13 3.95
CA LEU A 75 1.33 8.45 4.75
C LEU A 75 2.02 7.17 5.20
N VAL A 76 3.34 7.16 5.15
CA VAL A 76 4.14 6.11 5.77
C VAL A 76 4.00 6.22 7.28
N VAL A 77 3.42 5.21 7.92
CA VAL A 77 3.18 5.18 9.37
C VAL A 77 4.13 4.24 10.13
N ARG A 78 4.87 3.40 9.39
CA ARG A 78 5.87 2.46 9.91
C ARG A 78 6.87 2.11 8.82
N THR A 79 8.15 2.03 9.19
CA THR A 79 9.23 1.59 8.30
C THR A 79 9.92 0.37 8.92
N GLU A 80 10.23 -0.62 8.09
CA GLU A 80 10.98 -1.85 8.38
C GLU A 80 12.13 -1.96 7.36
N PRO A 81 13.17 -2.80 7.59
CA PRO A 81 14.35 -2.84 6.70
C PRO A 81 14.05 -3.06 5.21
N HIS A 82 12.98 -3.80 4.90
CA HIS A 82 12.58 -4.13 3.53
C HIS A 82 11.12 -3.80 3.22
N GLY A 83 10.48 -2.97 4.04
CA GLY A 83 9.08 -2.64 3.81
C GLY A 83 8.57 -1.45 4.60
N MET A 84 7.37 -1.00 4.23
CA MET A 84 6.73 0.13 4.85
C MET A 84 5.23 -0.07 4.96
N GLY A 85 4.69 0.33 6.11
CA GLY A 85 3.26 0.41 6.34
C GLY A 85 2.76 1.79 5.95
N ILE A 86 1.79 1.82 5.04
CA ILE A 86 1.17 3.04 4.55
C ILE A 86 -0.28 3.08 5.04
N ARG A 87 -0.68 4.20 5.64
CA ARG A 87 -2.09 4.49 5.97
C ARG A 87 -2.68 5.31 4.85
N PHE A 88 -3.82 4.88 4.31
CA PHE A 88 -4.50 5.63 3.26
C PHE A 88 -5.05 6.94 3.80
N THR A 89 -4.81 8.02 3.07
CA THR A 89 -5.47 9.32 3.23
C THR A 89 -6.51 9.54 2.14
N TYR A 90 -6.35 8.85 1.01
CA TYR A 90 -7.31 8.77 -0.07
C TYR A 90 -7.23 7.39 -0.73
N ALA A 91 -8.38 6.75 -0.87
CA ALA A 91 -8.58 5.59 -1.73
C ALA A 91 -10.01 5.68 -2.27
N ARG A 92 -10.24 5.18 -3.47
CA ARG A 92 -11.61 5.03 -3.97
C ARG A 92 -12.23 3.77 -3.36
N ASP A 93 -13.21 3.96 -2.49
CA ASP A 93 -13.79 2.90 -1.67
C ASP A 93 -14.39 1.76 -2.50
N ASP A 94 -15.00 2.06 -3.65
CA ASP A 94 -15.58 1.09 -4.57
C ASP A 94 -14.50 0.19 -5.21
N GLU A 95 -13.38 0.78 -5.63
CA GLU A 95 -12.28 0.05 -6.25
C GLU A 95 -11.51 -0.79 -5.22
N LEU A 96 -11.28 -0.23 -4.04
CA LEU A 96 -10.58 -0.92 -2.96
C LEU A 96 -11.42 -2.08 -2.42
N SER A 97 -12.74 -1.91 -2.32
CA SER A 97 -13.65 -2.99 -1.90
C SER A 97 -13.59 -4.19 -2.84
N GLY A 98 -13.53 -3.96 -4.16
CA GLY A 98 -13.37 -5.03 -5.15
C GLY A 98 -12.10 -5.85 -4.96
N LEU A 99 -10.99 -5.22 -4.55
CA LEU A 99 -9.73 -5.91 -4.24
C LEU A 99 -9.78 -6.68 -2.90
N LEU A 100 -10.61 -6.24 -1.96
CA LEU A 100 -10.72 -6.84 -0.62
C LEU A 100 -11.74 -8.00 -0.58
N THR A 101 -12.50 -8.24 -1.64
CA THR A 101 -13.46 -9.34 -1.74
C THR A 101 -13.13 -10.36 -2.81
N SER A 102 -12.08 -10.12 -3.62
CA SER A 102 -11.52 -11.09 -4.59
C SER A 102 -10.70 -12.18 -3.89
#